data_AF-A0A942AAG7-F1
#
_entry.id   AF-A0A942AAG7-F1
#
_cell.length_a   1.000
_cell.length_b   1.000
_cell.length_c   1.000
_cell.angle_alpha   90.00
_cell.angle_beta   90.00
_cell.angle_gamma   90.00
#
_symmetry.space_group_name_H-M   'P 1'
#
loop_
_entity.id
_entity.type
_entity.pdbx_description
1 polymer ?
#
loop_
_entity_poly.entity_id
_entity_poly.type
_entity_poly.pdbx_seq_one_letter_code
_entity_poly.pdbx_strand_id
1 'polypeptide(L)' 'CRHAPHPWVLSICNSLLCGHADTALAHLARTRMDNGLACESVNEDTGECETGAAFATCAGFLAYALWSAAR' A
#
# COMPACT_ATOMS: atom_id res chain seq x y z
N CYS A 1 12.47 0.17 -17.28
CA CYS A 1 11.24 1.00 -17.32
C CYS A 1 10.63 1.05 -15.94
N ARG A 2 10.21 2.24 -15.48
CA ARG A 2 9.36 2.35 -14.29
C ARG A 2 7.96 1.87 -14.70
N HIS A 3 7.42 0.85 -14.05
CA HIS A 3 6.14 0.26 -14.42
C HIS A 3 4.97 1.25 -14.24
N ALA A 4 5.11 2.17 -13.28
CA ALA A 4 4.17 3.25 -13.02
C ALA A 4 4.90 4.47 -12.43
N PRO A 5 4.40 5.70 -12.61
CA PRO A 5 5.05 6.91 -12.12
C PRO A 5 5.17 6.95 -10.59
N HIS A 6 4.16 6.42 -9.88
CA HIS A 6 4.00 6.53 -8.43
C HIS A 6 4.07 5.16 -7.70
N PRO A 7 4.43 5.13 -6.41
CA PRO A 7 4.36 3.94 -5.57
C PRO A 7 2.97 3.31 -5.49
N TRP A 8 2.90 1.98 -5.45
CA TRP A 8 1.63 1.23 -5.40
C TRP A 8 1.38 0.65 -4.02
N VAL A 9 0.15 0.73 -3.53
CA VAL A 9 -0.23 0.09 -2.26
C VAL A 9 -0.03 -1.42 -2.33
N LEU A 10 -0.28 -2.05 -3.50
CA LEU A 10 -0.02 -3.47 -3.72
C LEU A 10 1.45 -3.86 -3.56
N SER A 11 2.40 -2.94 -3.83
CA SER A 11 3.83 -3.20 -3.62
C SER A 11 4.16 -3.29 -2.13
N ILE A 12 3.50 -2.48 -1.29
CA ILE A 12 3.61 -2.55 0.17
C ILE A 12 3.05 -3.89 0.67
N CYS A 13 1.91 -4.35 0.14
CA CYS A 13 1.36 -5.66 0.45
C CYS A 13 2.35 -6.79 0.14
N ASN A 14 3.04 -6.72 -0.99
CA ASN A 14 4.05 -7.72 -1.34
C ASN A 14 5.22 -7.70 -0.35
N SER A 15 5.70 -6.52 0.06
CA SER A 15 6.74 -6.41 1.09
C SER A 15 6.32 -6.98 2.44
N LEU A 16 5.06 -6.78 2.86
CA LEU A 16 4.50 -7.39 4.07
C LEU A 16 4.58 -8.92 4.02
N LEU A 17 4.25 -9.52 2.88
CA LEU A 17 4.20 -10.98 2.69
C LEU A 17 5.58 -11.63 2.44
N CYS A 18 6.57 -10.88 1.96
CA CYS A 18 7.88 -11.39 1.55
C CYS A 18 8.99 -11.22 2.61
N GLY A 19 8.65 -11.07 3.89
CA GLY A 19 9.64 -10.98 4.98
C GLY A 19 10.25 -9.60 5.18
N HIS A 20 9.59 -8.55 4.69
CA HIS A 20 9.99 -7.15 4.91
C HIS A 20 8.92 -6.39 5.71
N ALA A 21 8.30 -7.07 6.69
CA ALA A 21 7.15 -6.55 7.42
C ALA A 21 7.44 -5.22 8.12
N ASP A 22 8.55 -5.11 8.86
CA ASP A 22 8.87 -3.90 9.63
C ASP A 22 9.02 -2.65 8.74
N THR A 23 9.75 -2.78 7.63
CA THR A 23 9.94 -1.67 6.68
C THR A 23 8.67 -1.35 5.92
N ALA A 24 7.86 -2.37 5.58
CA ALA A 24 6.57 -2.19 4.92
C ALA A 24 5.55 -1.50 5.83
N LEU A 25 5.48 -1.87 7.12
CA LEU A 25 4.62 -1.24 8.12
C LEU A 25 5.03 0.22 8.35
N ALA A 26 6.33 0.50 8.48
CA ALA A 26 6.84 1.86 8.60
C ALA A 26 6.51 2.72 7.38
N HIS A 27 6.50 2.12 6.18
CA HIS A 27 6.08 2.80 4.95
C HIS A 27 4.57 3.05 4.96
N LEU A 28 3.76 2.01 5.19
CA LEU A 28 2.30 2.09 5.21
C LEU A 28 1.79 3.15 6.20
N ALA A 29 2.43 3.30 7.36
CA ALA A 29 2.09 4.30 8.36
C ALA A 29 2.20 5.76 7.86
N ARG A 30 2.99 6.01 6.80
CA ARG A 30 3.12 7.31 6.14
C ARG A 30 2.20 7.46 4.93
N THR A 31 1.56 6.37 4.50
CA THR A 31 0.72 6.34 3.31
C THR A 31 -0.72 6.67 3.68
N ARG A 32 -1.18 7.87 3.34
CA ARG A 32 -2.52 8.37 3.66
C ARG A 32 -3.61 7.77 2.77
N MET A 33 -3.22 7.30 1.58
CA MET A 33 -4.09 6.71 0.56
C MET A 33 -5.28 7.65 0.24
N ASP A 34 -6.45 7.11 -0.08
CA ASP A 34 -7.67 7.88 -0.28
C ASP A 34 -8.38 8.10 1.07
N ASN A 35 -7.85 9.04 1.85
CA ASN A 35 -8.38 9.37 3.19
C ASN A 35 -8.48 8.14 4.11
N GLY A 36 -7.50 7.24 4.03
CA GLY A 36 -7.46 5.97 4.77
C GLY A 36 -8.08 4.77 4.05
N LEU A 37 -8.75 4.97 2.91
CA LEU A 37 -9.17 3.87 2.03
C LEU A 37 -8.04 3.48 1.08
N ALA A 38 -7.87 2.18 0.85
CA ALA A 38 -6.86 1.70 -0.09
C ALA A 38 -7.12 2.22 -1.51
N CYS A 39 -6.05 2.66 -2.17
CA CYS A 39 -6.04 3.12 -3.54
C CYS A 39 -4.97 2.38 -4.35
N GLU A 40 -4.94 2.56 -5.68
CA GLU A 40 -3.95 1.90 -6.54
C GLU A 40 -2.54 2.44 -6.28
N SER A 41 -2.37 3.76 -6.40
CA SER A 41 -1.09 4.43 -6.23
C SER A 41 -1.20 5.68 -5.37
N VAL A 42 -0.07 6.08 -4.80
CA VAL A 42 0.06 7.20 -3.88
C VAL A 42 1.23 8.09 -4.25
N ASN A 43 1.13 9.37 -3.96
CA ASN A 43 2.22 10.31 -4.12
C ASN A 43 3.41 9.90 -3.23
N GLU A 44 4.61 9.88 -3.79
CA GLU A 44 5.82 9.47 -3.07
C GLU A 44 6.20 10.35 -1.88
N ASP A 45 5.80 11.62 -1.90
CA ASP A 45 6.15 12.61 -0.88
C ASP A 45 5.02 12.79 0.15
N THR A 46 3.77 12.86 -0.30
CA THR A 46 2.62 13.13 0.59
C THR A 46 1.90 11.87 1.07
N GLY A 47 2.05 10.76 0.34
CA GLY A 47 1.31 9.52 0.59
C GLY A 47 -0.18 9.59 0.25
N GLU A 48 -0.66 10.68 -0.36
CA GLU A 48 -2.06 10.84 -0.78
C GLU A 48 -2.35 10.09 -2.09
N CYS A 49 -3.62 9.74 -2.31
CA CYS A 49 -4.05 9.01 -3.51
C CYS A 49 -3.73 9.76 -4.80
N GLU A 50 -3.09 9.06 -5.75
CA GLU A 50 -2.85 9.54 -7.12
C GLU A 50 -3.79 8.85 -8.13
N THR A 51 -3.97 7.53 -8.00
CA THR A 51 -4.86 6.75 -8.88
C THR A 51 -5.66 5.70 -8.13
N GLY A 52 -6.79 5.30 -8.71
CA GLY A 52 -7.62 4.21 -8.22
C GLY A 52 -8.16 4.46 -6.81
N ALA A 53 -8.84 5.58 -6.60
CA ALA A 53 -9.53 5.88 -5.34
C ALA A 53 -10.53 4.76 -4.95
N ALA A 54 -10.73 4.56 -3.65
CA ALA A 54 -11.60 3.53 -3.08
C ALA A 54 -11.50 2.13 -3.75
N PHE A 55 -10.29 1.60 -3.92
CA PHE A 55 -10.03 0.35 -4.63
C PHE A 55 -10.26 -0.89 -3.76
N ALA A 56 -11.48 -1.45 -3.82
CA ALA A 56 -11.92 -2.57 -3.00
C ALA A 56 -11.01 -3.82 -3.04
N THR A 57 -10.55 -4.24 -4.23
CA THR A 57 -9.64 -5.39 -4.35
C THR A 57 -8.31 -5.14 -3.66
N CYS A 58 -7.77 -3.92 -3.79
CA CYS A 58 -6.56 -3.51 -3.09
C CYS A 58 -6.78 -3.52 -1.57
N ALA A 59 -7.92 -3.00 -1.10
CA ALA A 59 -8.27 -3.00 0.32
C ALA A 59 -8.31 -4.43 0.90
N GLY A 60 -8.95 -5.36 0.21
CA GLY A 60 -9.01 -6.77 0.63
C GLY A 60 -7.63 -7.42 0.68
N PHE A 61 -6.78 -7.17 -0.30
CA PHE A 61 -5.42 -7.71 -0.32
C PHE A 61 -4.52 -7.09 0.76
N LEU A 62 -4.64 -5.78 1.00
CA LEU A 62 -3.94 -5.10 2.08
C LEU A 62 -4.34 -5.65 3.46
N ALA A 63 -5.63 -5.86 3.68
CA ALA A 63 -6.12 -6.47 4.93
C ALA A 63 -5.54 -7.88 5.13
N TYR A 64 -5.53 -8.72 4.08
CA TYR A 64 -4.94 -10.04 4.13
C TYR A 64 -3.43 -10.00 4.42
N ALA A 65 -2.69 -9.10 3.77
CA ALA A 65 -1.25 -8.95 3.96
C ALA A 65 -0.91 -8.53 5.39
N LEU A 66 -1.63 -7.55 5.94
CA LEU A 66 -1.49 -7.12 7.34
C LEU A 66 -1.79 -8.24 8.33
N TRP A 67 -2.90 -8.96 8.12
CA TRP A 67 -3.25 -10.09 8.98
C TRP A 67 -2.19 -11.19 8.93
N SER A 68 -1.65 -11.48 7.75
CA SER A 68 -0.63 -12.52 7.58
C SER A 68 0.70 -12.13 8.22
N ALA A 69 1.10 -10.86 8.12
CA ALA A 69 2.35 -10.36 8.69
C ALA A 69 2.30 -10.21 10.22
N ALA A 70 1.11 -10.15 10.82
CA ALA A 70 0.92 -10.02 12.27
C ALA A 70 0.84 -11.37 13.02
N ARG A 71 1.00 -12.50 12.31
CA ARG A 71 1.04 -13.85 12.90
C ARG A 71 2.47 -14.30 13.15
#